data_AF-A0A3A4A2I5-F1
#
_entry.id   AF-A0A3A4A2I5-F1
#
_cell.length_a   1.000
_cell.length_b   1.000
_cell.length_c   1.000
_cell.angle_alpha   90.00
_cell.angle_beta   90.00
_cell.angle_gamma   90.00
#
_symmetry.space_group_name_H-M   'P 1'
#
loop_
_entity.id
_entity.type
_entity.pdbx_description
1 polymer ?
#
loop_
_entity_poly.entity_id
_entity_poly.type
_entity_poly.pdbx_seq_one_letter_code
_entity_poly.pdbx_strand_id
1 'polypeptide(L)'
;MDFALAPGAPAKPVPGTPIPEVAGPREETLAGAARLAGARRGIKVVPTDGAGLPGAEFAAAGGLLPGPHALLPGPAFEDWLDARS
;
A
#
# COMPACT_ATOMS: atom_id res chain seq x y z
N MET A 1 15.26 -6.15 -21.59
CA MET A 1 15.09 -6.24 -20.12
C MET A 1 14.16 -7.41 -19.86
N ASP A 2 14.70 -8.46 -19.26
CA ASP A 2 13.98 -9.67 -18.86
C ASP A 2 13.46 -9.44 -17.43
N PHE A 3 12.13 -9.38 -17.25
CA PHE A 3 11.52 -9.30 -15.93
C PHE A 3 11.52 -10.70 -15.34
N ALA A 4 12.69 -11.15 -14.88
CA ALA A 4 12.82 -12.42 -14.18
C ALA A 4 11.83 -12.47 -13.02
N LEU A 5 10.89 -13.42 -13.08
CA LEU A 5 9.94 -13.71 -12.01
C LEU A 5 10.74 -13.98 -10.73
N ALA A 6 10.54 -13.15 -9.71
CA ALA A 6 11.13 -13.40 -8.40
C ALA A 6 10.70 -14.80 -7.92
N PRO A 7 11.62 -15.61 -7.36
CA PRO A 7 11.25 -16.89 -6.78
C PRO A 7 10.17 -16.68 -5.71
N GLY A 8 8.99 -17.27 -5.93
CA GLY A 8 7.79 -17.04 -5.11
C GLY A 8 6.67 -16.24 -5.78
N ALA A 9 6.85 -15.79 -7.03
CA ALA A 9 5.77 -15.16 -7.79
C ALA A 9 4.54 -16.08 -7.89
N PRO A 10 3.33 -15.60 -7.57
CA PRO A 10 2.13 -16.43 -7.62
C PRO A 10 1.91 -16.95 -9.03
N ALA A 11 1.46 -18.21 -9.13
CA ALA A 11 1.08 -18.82 -10.40
C ALA A 11 0.08 -17.92 -11.15
N LYS A 12 0.10 -18.00 -12.49
CA LYS A 12 -0.80 -17.24 -13.36
C LYS A 12 -2.24 -17.31 -12.81
N PRO A 13 -2.91 -16.16 -12.55
CA PRO A 13 -4.22 -16.16 -11.92
C PRO A 13 -5.21 -16.98 -12.75
N VAL A 14 -5.88 -17.94 -12.11
CA VAL A 14 -7.02 -18.64 -12.70
C VAL A 14 -8.22 -17.70 -12.60
N PRO A 15 -9.02 -17.52 -13.67
CA PRO A 15 -10.23 -16.71 -13.60
C PRO A 15 -11.12 -17.16 -12.43
N GLY A 16 -11.47 -16.22 -11.54
CA GLY A 16 -12.26 -16.49 -10.33
C GLY A 16 -11.44 -16.75 -9.06
N THR A 17 -10.11 -16.88 -9.14
CA THR A 17 -9.24 -16.87 -7.95
C THR A 17 -9.05 -15.44 -7.45
N PRO A 18 -9.35 -15.13 -6.17
CA PRO A 18 -9.04 -13.83 -5.59
C PRO A 18 -7.56 -13.49 -5.78
N ILE A 19 -7.27 -12.25 -6.18
CA ILE A 19 -5.89 -11.77 -6.27
C ILE A 19 -5.35 -11.71 -4.83
N PRO A 20 -4.19 -12.32 -4.53
CA PRO A 20 -3.59 -12.21 -3.21
C PRO A 20 -3.31 -10.74 -2.88
N GLU A 21 -3.88 -10.26 -1.78
CA GLU A 21 -3.52 -8.97 -1.22
C GLU A 21 -2.18 -9.10 -0.50
N VAL A 22 -1.21 -8.26 -0.85
CA VAL A 22 0.16 -8.30 -0.29
C VAL A 22 0.47 -6.92 0.29
N ALA A 23 0.83 -6.89 1.57
CA ALA A 23 1.19 -5.69 2.30
C ALA A 23 2.58 -5.77 2.94
N GLY A 24 3.01 -4.66 3.54
CA GLY A 24 4.16 -4.64 4.44
C GLY A 24 3.87 -5.39 5.75
N PRO A 25 4.84 -5.51 6.67
CA PRO A 25 4.73 -6.33 7.89
C PRO A 25 3.82 -5.70 8.95
N ARG A 26 3.21 -4.54 8.68
CA ARG A 26 2.35 -3.79 9.58
C ARG A 26 1.23 -3.10 8.83
N GLU A 27 0.20 -2.70 9.56
CA GLU A 27 -0.87 -1.85 9.05
C GLU A 27 -0.33 -0.46 8.65
N GLU A 28 -0.87 0.08 7.56
CA GLU A 28 -0.54 1.41 7.03
C GLU A 28 -1.83 2.20 6.79
N THR A 29 -1.72 3.52 6.72
CA THR A 29 -2.82 4.40 6.28
C THR A 29 -2.35 5.27 5.12
N LEU A 30 -3.26 5.69 4.25
CA LEU A 30 -2.91 6.55 3.11
C LEU A 30 -2.31 7.89 3.58
N ALA A 31 -2.86 8.46 4.65
CA ALA A 31 -2.34 9.68 5.26
C ALA A 31 -0.93 9.46 5.85
N GLY A 32 -0.67 8.32 6.50
CA GLY A 32 0.66 7.97 7.02
C GLY A 32 1.68 7.82 5.90
N ALA A 33 1.36 7.04 4.87
CA ALA A 33 2.21 6.84 3.69
C ALA A 33 2.52 8.17 2.98
N ALA A 34 1.51 9.03 2.78
CA ALA A 34 1.69 10.34 2.16
C ALA A 34 2.60 11.26 2.97
N ARG A 35 2.53 11.22 4.32
CA ARG A 35 3.43 11.99 5.19
C ARG A 35 4.88 11.53 5.06
N LEU A 36 5.14 10.23 5.05
CA LEU A 36 6.49 9.68 4.85
C LEU A 36 7.06 10.13 3.50
N ALA A 37 6.26 10.02 2.44
CA ALA A 37 6.68 10.46 1.10
C ALA A 37 6.93 11.97 1.01
N GLY A 38 6.08 12.77 1.67
CA GLY A 38 6.20 14.23 1.72
C GLY A 38 7.45 14.69 2.48
N ALA A 39 7.73 14.10 3.64
CA ALA A 39 8.87 14.46 4.49
C ALA A 39 10.20 14.38 3.74
N ARG A 40 10.40 13.34 2.92
CA ARG A 40 11.60 13.16 2.08
C ARG A 40 11.80 14.27 1.05
N ARG A 41 10.75 14.99 0.69
CA ARG A 41 10.76 16.11 -0.26
C ARG A 41 10.73 17.47 0.43
N GLY A 42 10.81 17.52 1.77
CA GLY A 42 10.62 18.75 2.54
C GLY A 42 9.19 19.30 2.48
N ILE A 43 8.20 18.45 2.17
CA ILE A 43 6.79 18.83 2.02
C ILE A 43 6.00 18.34 3.24
N LYS A 44 5.26 19.25 3.89
CA LYS A 44 4.31 18.90 4.94
C LYS A 44 2.98 18.46 4.32
N VAL A 45 2.55 17.24 4.63
CA VAL A 45 1.23 16.72 4.24
C VAL A 45 0.26 16.82 5.41
N VAL A 46 -0.90 17.45 5.17
CA VAL A 46 -1.99 17.58 6.12
C VAL A 46 -3.23 16.88 5.54
N PRO A 47 -3.72 15.79 6.17
CA PRO A 47 -4.96 15.18 5.73
C PRO A 47 -6.14 16.13 5.99
N THR A 48 -7.08 16.15 5.06
CA THR A 48 -8.36 16.85 5.18
C THR A 48 -9.48 15.82 5.17
N ASP A 49 -10.63 16.15 5.74
CA ASP A 49 -11.80 15.30 5.58
C ASP A 49 -12.19 15.25 4.09
N GLY A 50 -12.67 14.08 3.64
CA GLY A 50 -13.16 13.91 2.28
C GLY A 50 -14.64 14.26 2.15
N ALA A 51 -15.13 15.29 2.87
CA ALA A 51 -16.55 15.61 2.90
C ALA A 51 -17.12 15.77 1.47
N GLY A 52 -18.22 15.07 1.19
CA GLY A 52 -18.85 15.05 -0.13
C GLY A 52 -18.25 14.07 -1.14
N LEU A 53 -17.14 13.39 -0.81
CA LEU A 53 -16.60 12.30 -1.62
C LEU A 53 -17.25 10.97 -1.22
N PRO A 54 -17.82 10.21 -2.17
CA PRO A 54 -18.28 8.85 -1.92
C PRO A 54 -17.14 7.99 -1.37
N GLY A 55 -17.38 7.29 -0.27
CA GLY A 55 -16.39 6.38 0.31
C GLY A 55 -15.25 7.05 1.08
N ALA A 56 -15.35 8.35 1.40
CA ALA A 56 -14.31 9.05 2.16
C ALA A 56 -13.99 8.40 3.52
N GLU A 57 -15.03 8.01 4.27
CA GLU A 57 -14.87 7.31 5.55
C GLU A 57 -14.19 5.96 5.37
N PHE A 58 -14.60 5.20 4.36
CA PHE A 58 -14.00 3.91 4.02
C PHE A 58 -12.51 4.05 3.66
N ALA A 59 -12.17 5.04 2.83
CA ALA A 59 -10.79 5.31 2.46
C ALA A 59 -9.93 5.78 3.65
N ALA A 60 -10.50 6.65 4.51
CA ALA A 60 -9.83 7.12 5.71
C ALA A 60 -9.56 5.98 6.71
N ALA A 61 -10.48 5.00 6.78
CA ALA A 61 -10.35 3.77 7.56
C ALA A 61 -9.42 2.72 6.92
N GLY A 62 -8.72 3.05 5.83
CA GLY A 62 -7.79 2.12 5.18
C GLY A 62 -8.46 1.13 4.22
N GLY A 63 -9.73 1.31 3.86
CA GLY A 63 -10.43 0.43 2.92
C GLY A 63 -9.87 0.42 1.49
N LEU A 64 -9.00 1.36 1.14
CA LEU A 64 -8.24 1.36 -0.11
C LEU A 64 -6.90 0.60 -0.01
N LEU A 65 -6.57 0.09 1.18
CA LEU A 65 -5.33 -0.61 1.48
C LEU A 65 -5.60 -2.11 1.64
N PRO A 66 -4.56 -2.95 1.59
CA PRO A 66 -4.71 -4.38 1.81
C PRO A 66 -5.47 -4.68 3.11
N GLY A 67 -6.49 -5.53 3.01
CA GLY A 67 -7.36 -5.89 4.12
C GLY A 67 -6.69 -6.82 5.15
N PRO A 68 -7.40 -7.19 6.22
CA PRO A 68 -6.86 -8.02 7.31
C PRO A 68 -6.34 -9.41 6.91
N HIS A 69 -6.73 -9.89 5.72
CA HIS A 69 -6.29 -11.17 5.16
C HIS A 69 -5.09 -11.03 4.23
N ALA A 70 -4.53 -9.82 4.11
CA ALA A 70 -3.35 -9.59 3.30
C ALA A 70 -2.19 -10.43 3.82
N LEU A 71 -1.46 -11.03 2.89
CA LEU A 71 -0.16 -11.59 3.16
C LEU A 71 0.76 -10.41 3.52
N LEU A 72 1.58 -10.56 4.57
CA LEU A 72 2.53 -9.53 5.01
C LEU A 72 4.01 -9.85 4.70
N PRO A 73 4.39 -10.33 3.49
CA PRO A 73 5.77 -10.69 3.15
C PRO A 73 6.58 -9.48 2.64
N GLY A 74 5.95 -8.33 2.38
CA GLY A 74 6.64 -7.15 1.89
C GLY A 74 7.38 -6.40 3.00
N PRO A 75 8.36 -5.54 2.68
CA PRO A 75 8.94 -4.58 3.64
C PRO A 75 7.90 -3.54 4.07
N ALA A 76 8.14 -2.81 5.18
CA ALA A 76 7.28 -1.68 5.53
C ALA A 76 7.36 -0.59 4.46
N PHE A 77 6.34 0.26 4.37
CA PHE A 77 6.31 1.30 3.32
C PHE A 77 7.51 2.26 3.44
N GLU A 78 7.93 2.55 4.67
CA GLU A 78 9.13 3.35 4.97
C GLU A 78 10.41 2.67 4.45
N ASP A 79 10.64 1.40 4.78
CA ASP A 79 11.80 0.64 4.31
C ASP A 79 11.83 0.56 2.77
N TRP A 80 10.67 0.35 2.15
CA TRP A 80 10.55 0.37 0.69
C TRP A 80 10.90 1.74 0.11
N LEU A 81 10.45 2.83 0.73
CA LEU A 81 10.77 4.18 0.30
C LEU A 81 12.28 4.42 0.35
N ASP A 82 12.94 4.01 1.43
CA ASP A 82 14.37 4.20 1.62
C ASP A 82 15.20 3.40 0.61
N ALA A 83 14.78 2.18 0.25
CA ALA A 83 15.42 1.38 -0.79
C ALA A 83 15.27 1.95 -2.22
N ARG A 84 14.45 2.98 -2.43
CA ARG A 84 14.17 3.59 -3.75
C ARG A 84 14.86 4.94 -3.98
N SER A 85 15.77 5.35 -3.08
CA SER A 85 16.62 6.55 -3.25
C SER A 85 17.77 6.33 -4.21
#